data_AF-A0A2S3IDV2-F1
#
_entry.id   AF-A0A2S3IDV2-F1
#
_cell.length_a   1.000
_cell.length_b   1.000
_cell.length_c   1.000
_cell.angle_alpha   90.00
_cell.angle_beta   90.00
_cell.angle_gamma   90.00
#
_symmetry.space_group_name_H-M   'P 1'
#
loop_
_entity.id
_entity.type
_entity.pdbx_description
1 polymer ?
#
loop_
_entity_poly.entity_id
_entity_poly.type
_entity_poly.pdbx_seq_one_letter_code
_entity_poly.pdbx_strand_id
1 'polypeptide(L)'
;MAAYHPYHPTLYTAPRTPCFSGSSSLGQTVHNVITARVSRKQSVKAAIDCGTKLSAWTNVRREHWEGDLAVEGHLPAWLNGTYLRNGPGLWDVGEHSFHHIFDGYATLVRISFRRGRATGAHRHIESEAYKAAMVNGRPHHREFSQLCPRRPGSLLDRLRNVIGLSSGTMLSDNANISVFPLGDGRVICLTETTKSSVLVDPETLDTIGKFRYADRLWGPLQSTHPVVTRTEFLTLLPDLFRRGHRVVRMAAGSNERKVLGRVHCRGGMTPGWVHSFAVTEKYIIVPEMPLRYSVTGVLKSELTPWYIFDWVPESGSYMHVICRLTGKTVASVEVPLFMALHFINAYEQREDDGDRTGVLIADCCEYYADPSIIKALALHRLRSPGINKDTFPDARVARFRIPLDGTPVGELETVVDPDVHGRGVELCSINPAYQGKEYRYVYACGAQRPCNFFNSLTKIDLVKKEAKNWYEAGSVPSEPFFVARPGGTDEDDGVVISIVSTTQDEGYALLLDAASFEEIARVRFPYGLPYGFHGCWIPKKI
;
A
#
# COMPACT_ATOMS: atom_id res chain seq x y z
N MET A 1 26.96 -8.31 -98.50
CA MET A 1 28.33 -7.85 -98.79
C MET A 1 28.91 -7.34 -97.48
N ALA A 2 29.96 -7.87 -96.87
CA ALA A 2 30.87 -8.95 -97.22
C ALA A 2 30.76 -10.10 -96.19
N ALA A 3 31.27 -11.26 -96.56
CA ALA A 3 31.02 -12.56 -95.97
C ALA A 3 32.34 -13.34 -95.74
N TYR A 4 32.16 -14.51 -95.13
CA TYR A 4 33.03 -15.72 -95.07
C TYR A 4 34.00 -15.90 -93.88
N HIS A 5 33.70 -16.98 -93.10
CA HIS A 5 34.51 -18.13 -92.59
C HIS A 5 36.06 -18.07 -92.63
N PRO A 6 36.83 -18.94 -91.89
CA PRO A 6 36.47 -20.23 -91.26
C PRO A 6 37.09 -20.59 -89.86
N TYR A 7 36.55 -21.64 -89.22
CA TYR A 7 37.17 -22.74 -88.41
C TYR A 7 38.06 -22.58 -87.12
N HIS A 8 37.85 -23.56 -86.19
CA HIS A 8 38.65 -24.12 -85.06
C HIS A 8 38.75 -23.38 -83.71
N PRO A 9 39.06 -24.02 -82.53
CA PRO A 9 39.26 -25.45 -82.15
C PRO A 9 38.47 -25.96 -80.87
N THR A 10 37.99 -27.23 -80.77
CA THR A 10 38.46 -28.43 -79.95
C THR A 10 38.66 -28.25 -78.42
N LEU A 11 38.29 -29.13 -77.44
CA LEU A 11 38.00 -30.59 -77.34
C LEU A 11 37.12 -30.96 -76.10
N TYR A 12 36.22 -31.96 -76.30
CA TYR A 12 35.85 -33.16 -75.51
C TYR A 12 35.08 -33.19 -74.14
N THR A 13 34.02 -34.03 -74.19
CA THR A 13 33.27 -34.84 -73.17
C THR A 13 32.37 -34.10 -72.15
N ALA A 14 31.03 -34.00 -72.31
CA ALA A 14 29.89 -34.96 -72.20
C ALA A 14 29.36 -35.16 -70.74
N PRO A 15 28.04 -35.29 -70.44
CA PRO A 15 26.82 -35.13 -71.25
C PRO A 15 25.86 -34.01 -70.73
N ARG A 16 24.77 -33.77 -71.49
CA ARG A 16 23.81 -32.65 -71.38
C ARG A 16 23.01 -32.58 -70.07
N THR A 17 23.03 -31.41 -69.44
CA THR A 17 21.94 -30.85 -68.60
C THR A 17 20.95 -30.06 -69.46
N PRO A 18 19.63 -30.12 -69.20
CA PRO A 18 18.70 -29.05 -69.51
C PRO A 18 18.67 -28.02 -68.37
N CYS A 19 18.48 -26.76 -68.73
CA CYS A 19 18.24 -25.66 -67.80
C CYS A 19 17.04 -25.95 -66.89
N PHE A 20 17.23 -25.79 -65.57
CA PHE A 20 16.17 -25.44 -64.62
C PHE A 20 16.69 -24.34 -63.69
N SER A 21 15.88 -23.30 -63.56
CA SER A 21 16.01 -22.17 -62.66
C SER A 21 16.18 -22.61 -61.20
N GLY A 22 17.30 -22.26 -60.57
CA GLY A 22 17.55 -22.49 -59.15
C GLY A 22 17.87 -21.20 -58.40
N SER A 23 16.86 -20.57 -57.80
CA SER A 23 17.04 -19.52 -56.79
C SER A 23 15.86 -19.48 -55.81
N SER A 24 15.61 -20.59 -55.10
CA SER A 24 14.59 -20.61 -54.04
C SER A 24 14.77 -21.77 -53.05
N SER A 25 15.80 -21.71 -52.20
CA SER A 25 15.83 -22.56 -50.99
C SER A 25 16.30 -21.86 -49.71
N LEU A 26 16.82 -20.63 -49.80
CA LEU A 26 17.11 -19.79 -48.62
C LEU A 26 15.92 -18.93 -48.17
N GLY A 27 14.96 -18.63 -49.06
CA GLY A 27 13.78 -17.82 -48.73
C GLY A 27 12.67 -18.56 -47.97
N GLN A 28 12.45 -19.85 -48.26
CA GLN A 28 11.39 -20.63 -47.60
C GLN A 28 11.77 -21.13 -46.21
N THR A 29 13.06 -21.41 -45.97
CA THR A 29 13.53 -21.86 -44.64
C THR A 29 13.51 -20.72 -43.63
N VAL A 30 13.78 -19.49 -44.05
CA VAL A 30 13.72 -18.31 -43.17
C VAL A 30 12.27 -17.88 -42.92
N HIS A 31 11.39 -17.97 -43.93
CA HIS A 31 9.97 -17.63 -43.75
C HIS A 31 9.26 -18.63 -42.83
N ASN A 32 9.49 -19.94 -42.98
CA ASN A 32 8.88 -20.97 -42.13
C ASN A 32 9.42 -20.97 -40.69
N VAL A 33 10.68 -20.58 -40.45
CA VAL A 33 11.22 -20.42 -39.09
C VAL A 33 10.68 -19.17 -38.40
N ILE A 34 10.39 -18.10 -39.16
CA ILE A 34 9.79 -16.87 -38.62
C ILE A 34 8.29 -17.07 -38.33
N THR A 35 7.51 -17.69 -39.23
CA THR A 35 6.08 -17.98 -38.96
C THR A 35 5.90 -19.04 -37.87
N ALA A 36 6.78 -20.05 -37.76
CA ALA A 36 6.73 -21.00 -36.64
C ALA A 36 7.17 -20.38 -35.30
N ARG A 37 8.09 -19.39 -35.29
CA ARG A 37 8.43 -18.62 -34.07
C ARG A 37 7.34 -17.62 -33.69
N VAL A 38 6.63 -17.04 -34.65
CA VAL A 38 5.50 -16.14 -34.40
C VAL A 38 4.27 -16.93 -33.93
N SER A 39 3.97 -18.09 -34.52
CA SER A 39 2.89 -18.97 -34.06
C SER A 39 3.22 -19.66 -32.73
N ARG A 40 4.48 -20.02 -32.45
CA ARG A 40 4.91 -20.42 -31.08
C ARG A 40 4.85 -19.27 -30.10
N LYS A 41 5.17 -18.02 -30.47
CA LYS A 41 5.02 -16.86 -29.57
C LYS A 41 3.54 -16.53 -29.30
N GLN A 42 2.66 -16.72 -30.28
CA GLN A 42 1.21 -16.55 -30.10
C GLN A 42 0.55 -17.73 -29.38
N SER A 43 1.00 -18.98 -29.60
CA SER A 43 0.51 -20.15 -28.86
C SER A 43 1.09 -20.24 -27.46
N VAL A 44 2.29 -19.71 -27.21
CA VAL A 44 2.81 -19.47 -25.85
C VAL A 44 2.09 -18.28 -25.19
N LYS A 45 1.70 -17.23 -25.92
CA LYS A 45 0.83 -16.17 -25.37
C LYS A 45 -0.58 -16.67 -25.03
N ALA A 46 -1.13 -17.59 -25.82
CA ALA A 46 -2.45 -18.19 -25.59
C ALA A 46 -2.42 -19.34 -24.56
N ALA A 47 -1.28 -20.03 -24.38
CA ALA A 47 -1.11 -21.08 -23.37
C ALA A 47 -0.58 -20.56 -22.02
N ILE A 48 -0.17 -19.30 -21.92
CA ILE A 48 0.13 -18.62 -20.64
C ILE A 48 -1.16 -18.07 -19.98
N ASP A 49 -2.30 -18.07 -20.68
CA ASP A 49 -3.51 -17.35 -20.25
C ASP A 49 -4.56 -18.22 -19.53
N CYS A 50 -4.22 -19.45 -19.14
CA CYS A 50 -5.10 -20.31 -18.32
C CYS A 50 -4.46 -20.76 -16.99
N GLY A 51 -3.44 -20.03 -16.52
CA GLY A 51 -3.11 -20.01 -15.09
C GLY A 51 -4.05 -19.00 -14.44
N THR A 52 -4.92 -19.44 -13.53
CA THR A 52 -5.92 -18.61 -12.85
C THR A 52 -5.29 -17.33 -12.27
N LYS A 53 -5.42 -16.20 -12.97
CA LYS A 53 -4.91 -14.91 -12.51
C LYS A 53 -5.69 -14.50 -11.26
N LEU A 54 -4.95 -14.20 -10.19
CA LEU A 54 -5.51 -13.68 -8.95
C LEU A 54 -6.01 -12.25 -9.17
N SER A 55 -7.29 -11.99 -8.87
CA SER A 55 -7.92 -10.70 -9.15
C SER A 55 -7.24 -9.52 -8.43
N ALA A 56 -6.58 -9.79 -7.29
CA ALA A 56 -5.80 -8.85 -6.49
C ALA A 56 -4.83 -7.98 -7.32
N TRP A 57 -4.19 -8.58 -8.33
CA TRP A 57 -3.12 -7.98 -9.12
C TRP A 57 -3.53 -7.60 -10.55
N THR A 58 -4.83 -7.55 -10.80
CA THR A 58 -5.41 -7.22 -12.11
C THR A 58 -6.20 -5.93 -12.05
N ASN A 59 -6.40 -5.29 -13.21
CA ASN A 59 -7.25 -4.11 -13.29
C ASN A 59 -8.69 -4.45 -12.90
N VAL A 60 -9.37 -3.52 -12.25
CA VAL A 60 -10.83 -3.61 -12.11
C VAL A 60 -11.48 -3.64 -13.49
N ARG A 61 -12.54 -4.46 -13.64
CA ARG A 61 -13.18 -4.69 -14.95
C ARG A 61 -13.87 -3.47 -15.54
N ARG A 62 -14.38 -2.59 -14.68
CA ARG A 62 -15.13 -1.39 -15.07
C ARG A 62 -14.61 -0.21 -14.27
N GLU A 63 -14.67 0.98 -14.85
CA GLU A 63 -14.31 2.22 -14.15
C GLU A 63 -15.29 2.55 -13.01
N HIS A 64 -16.56 2.19 -13.18
CA HIS A 64 -17.59 2.32 -12.16
C HIS A 64 -18.55 1.12 -12.17
N TRP A 65 -19.08 0.78 -11.01
CA TRP A 65 -20.18 -0.16 -10.85
C TRP A 65 -20.92 0.10 -9.55
N GLU A 66 -22.23 -0.14 -9.55
CA GLU A 66 -23.08 -0.15 -8.36
C GLU A 66 -24.18 -1.22 -8.53
N GLY A 67 -24.54 -1.90 -7.44
CA GLY A 67 -25.64 -2.86 -7.45
C GLY A 67 -25.83 -3.59 -6.12
N ASP A 68 -26.87 -4.41 -6.08
CA ASP A 68 -27.11 -5.34 -4.97
C ASP A 68 -26.03 -6.43 -4.92
N LEU A 69 -25.64 -6.83 -3.72
CA LEU A 69 -24.68 -7.91 -3.49
C LEU A 69 -25.40 -9.13 -2.93
N ALA A 70 -25.05 -10.31 -3.44
CA ALA A 70 -25.56 -11.57 -2.90
C ALA A 70 -24.92 -11.85 -1.53
N VAL A 71 -25.75 -12.19 -0.55
CA VAL A 71 -25.32 -12.48 0.82
C VAL A 71 -25.48 -13.97 1.09
N GLU A 72 -24.39 -14.60 1.51
CA GLU A 72 -24.35 -15.96 2.02
C GLU A 72 -24.08 -15.91 3.52
N GLY A 73 -24.77 -16.73 4.32
CA GLY A 73 -24.73 -16.64 5.78
C GLY A 73 -25.68 -15.59 6.35
N HIS A 74 -25.37 -15.03 7.53
CA HIS A 74 -26.24 -14.11 8.25
C HIS A 74 -25.53 -12.81 8.62
N LEU A 75 -25.97 -11.70 8.02
CA LEU A 75 -25.53 -10.36 8.40
C LEU A 75 -26.22 -9.92 9.69
N PRO A 76 -25.49 -9.47 10.72
CA PRO A 76 -26.12 -9.00 11.96
C PRO A 76 -27.04 -7.80 11.70
N ALA A 77 -28.24 -7.83 12.29
CA ALA A 77 -29.24 -6.78 12.08
C ALA A 77 -28.79 -5.38 12.55
N TRP A 78 -27.86 -5.32 13.51
CA TRP A 78 -27.28 -4.07 14.02
C TRP A 78 -26.23 -3.46 13.08
N LEU A 79 -25.70 -4.23 12.12
CA LEU A 79 -24.69 -3.76 11.17
C LEU A 79 -25.35 -2.82 10.16
N ASN A 80 -25.35 -1.53 10.48
CA ASN A 80 -25.99 -0.48 9.70
C ASN A 80 -25.01 0.67 9.43
N GLY A 81 -24.52 0.75 8.19
CA GLY A 81 -23.51 1.72 7.82
C GLY A 81 -22.86 1.41 6.49
N THR A 82 -21.74 2.06 6.23
CA THR A 82 -20.97 1.93 5.00
C THR A 82 -19.52 1.63 5.34
N TYR A 83 -19.00 0.52 4.81
CA TYR A 83 -17.58 0.25 4.75
C TYR A 83 -17.02 0.79 3.42
N LEU A 84 -15.98 1.61 3.52
CA LEU A 84 -15.21 2.10 2.39
C LEU A 84 -13.81 1.53 2.45
N ARG A 85 -13.28 1.05 1.33
CA ARG A 85 -11.89 0.61 1.19
C ARG A 85 -11.24 1.39 0.05
N ASN A 86 -10.06 1.94 0.30
CA ASN A 86 -9.23 2.55 -0.73
C ASN A 86 -8.09 1.61 -1.14
N GLY A 87 -7.57 1.82 -2.33
CA GLY A 87 -6.54 0.98 -2.89
C GLY A 87 -6.28 1.24 -4.36
N PRO A 88 -5.21 0.66 -4.90
CA PRO A 88 -4.97 0.63 -6.32
C PRO A 88 -6.00 -0.27 -7.02
N GLY A 89 -6.53 0.17 -8.16
CA GLY A 89 -7.41 -0.67 -8.97
C GLY A 89 -7.15 -0.60 -10.47
N LEU A 90 -6.19 0.23 -10.90
CA LEU A 90 -5.71 0.26 -12.27
C LEU A 90 -4.18 0.19 -12.27
N TRP A 91 -3.67 -0.97 -12.67
CA TRP A 91 -2.26 -1.35 -12.68
C TRP A 91 -1.60 -1.20 -14.05
N ASP A 92 -2.40 -1.34 -15.10
CA ASP A 92 -1.94 -1.32 -16.48
C ASP A 92 -2.71 -0.24 -17.25
N VAL A 93 -1.98 0.68 -17.90
CA VAL A 93 -2.51 1.77 -18.73
C VAL A 93 -1.86 1.70 -20.11
N GLY A 94 -2.65 1.35 -21.12
CA GLY A 94 -2.14 1.09 -22.46
C GLY A 94 -1.15 -0.09 -22.45
N GLU A 95 0.06 0.12 -22.98
CA GLU A 95 1.14 -0.87 -22.93
C GLU A 95 1.99 -0.78 -21.65
N HIS A 96 1.69 0.17 -20.77
CA HIS A 96 2.48 0.43 -19.56
C HIS A 96 1.89 -0.30 -18.35
N SER A 97 2.70 -1.14 -17.70
CA SER A 97 2.40 -1.78 -16.40
C SER A 97 3.18 -1.08 -15.30
N PHE A 98 2.50 -0.76 -14.21
CA PHE A 98 3.17 -0.28 -12.98
C PHE A 98 4.09 -1.34 -12.37
N HIS A 99 5.07 -0.89 -11.57
CA HIS A 99 6.12 -1.75 -11.03
C HIS A 99 5.91 -2.13 -9.57
N HIS A 100 5.21 -1.31 -8.79
CA HIS A 100 5.02 -1.49 -7.36
C HIS A 100 3.54 -1.38 -6.96
N ILE A 101 3.16 -2.05 -5.87
CA ILE A 101 1.77 -2.05 -5.37
C ILE A 101 1.26 -0.62 -5.05
N PHE A 102 2.14 0.32 -4.72
CA PHE A 102 1.78 1.71 -4.42
C PHE A 102 1.57 2.61 -5.65
N ASP A 103 1.83 2.13 -6.86
CA ASP A 103 1.72 3.00 -8.05
C ASP A 103 0.34 2.98 -8.72
N GLY A 104 -0.47 1.93 -8.49
CA GLY A 104 -1.74 1.75 -9.18
C GLY A 104 -2.73 2.89 -8.89
N TYR A 105 -3.53 3.28 -9.88
CA TYR A 105 -4.46 4.40 -9.69
C TYR A 105 -5.59 4.02 -8.72
N ALA A 106 -5.89 4.97 -7.82
CA ALA A 106 -6.82 4.80 -6.73
C ALA A 106 -8.23 4.41 -7.18
N THR A 107 -8.81 3.43 -6.50
CA THR A 107 -10.15 2.90 -6.71
C THR A 107 -10.80 2.67 -5.36
N LEU A 108 -11.91 3.37 -5.12
CA LEU A 108 -12.72 3.18 -3.94
C LEU A 108 -13.67 2.02 -4.13
N VAL A 109 -13.82 1.21 -3.09
CA VAL A 109 -14.85 0.17 -3.00
C VAL A 109 -15.72 0.47 -1.80
N ARG A 110 -17.04 0.39 -2.01
CA ARG A 110 -18.07 0.60 -1.01
C ARG A 110 -18.88 -0.65 -0.79
N ILE A 111 -19.20 -0.93 0.47
CA ILE A 111 -20.24 -1.88 0.86
C ILE A 111 -21.14 -1.18 1.86
N SER A 112 -22.42 -0.99 1.52
CA SER A 112 -23.41 -0.46 2.46
C SER A 112 -24.28 -1.59 2.98
N PHE A 113 -24.38 -1.66 4.31
CA PHE A 113 -25.16 -2.64 5.04
C PHE A 113 -26.42 -1.98 5.60
N ARG A 114 -27.58 -2.56 5.31
CA ARG A 114 -28.88 -2.07 5.82
C ARG A 114 -29.83 -3.24 6.04
N ARG A 115 -30.24 -3.47 7.29
CA ARG A 115 -31.26 -4.47 7.66
C ARG A 115 -31.01 -5.86 7.04
N GLY A 116 -29.77 -6.35 7.14
CA GLY A 116 -29.37 -7.65 6.60
C GLY A 116 -29.21 -7.71 5.07
N ARG A 117 -29.29 -6.59 4.36
CA ARG A 117 -28.96 -6.47 2.93
C ARG A 117 -27.65 -5.74 2.74
N ALA A 118 -26.96 -6.03 1.63
CA ALA A 118 -25.74 -5.36 1.23
C ALA A 118 -25.84 -4.84 -0.21
N THR A 119 -25.37 -3.61 -0.42
CA THR A 119 -25.19 -3.01 -1.76
C THR A 119 -23.73 -2.65 -1.93
N GLY A 120 -23.19 -2.87 -3.12
CA GLY A 120 -21.80 -2.59 -3.45
C GLY A 120 -21.68 -1.47 -4.47
N ALA A 121 -20.56 -0.76 -4.42
CA ALA A 121 -20.12 0.08 -5.51
C ALA A 121 -18.60 0.14 -5.57
N HIS A 122 -18.04 0.47 -6.73
CA HIS A 122 -16.65 0.90 -6.82
C HIS A 122 -16.48 1.97 -7.90
N ARG A 123 -15.46 2.80 -7.74
CA ARG A 123 -15.14 3.90 -8.66
C ARG A 123 -13.69 4.34 -8.57
N HIS A 124 -13.09 4.67 -9.70
CA HIS A 124 -11.78 5.32 -9.74
C HIS A 124 -11.83 6.74 -9.13
N ILE A 125 -10.79 7.11 -8.38
CA ILE A 125 -10.61 8.49 -7.95
C ILE A 125 -10.09 9.30 -9.13
N GLU A 126 -10.80 10.38 -9.43
CA GLU A 126 -10.57 11.24 -10.59
C GLU A 126 -9.42 12.27 -10.38
N SER A 127 -8.24 11.77 -10.02
CA SER A 127 -7.02 12.57 -9.81
C SER A 127 -6.48 13.16 -11.11
N GLU A 128 -5.64 14.21 -11.04
CA GLU A 128 -4.96 14.74 -12.23
C GLU A 128 -4.06 13.66 -12.86
N ALA A 129 -3.38 12.86 -12.03
CA ALA A 129 -2.52 11.78 -12.49
C ALA A 129 -3.30 10.72 -13.28
N TYR A 130 -4.46 10.29 -12.77
CA TYR A 130 -5.35 9.36 -13.45
C TYR A 130 -5.88 9.94 -14.76
N LYS A 131 -6.45 11.16 -14.71
CA LYS A 131 -7.01 11.83 -15.90
C LYS A 131 -5.96 12.01 -16.99
N ALA A 132 -4.76 12.46 -16.63
CA ALA A 132 -3.66 12.61 -17.58
C ALA A 132 -3.24 11.27 -18.17
N ALA A 133 -3.22 10.18 -17.38
CA ALA A 133 -2.86 8.86 -17.87
C ALA A 133 -3.89 8.30 -18.86
N MET A 134 -5.19 8.50 -18.59
CA MET A 134 -6.27 8.06 -19.48
C MET A 134 -6.26 8.81 -20.81
N VAL A 135 -6.00 10.12 -20.79
CA VAL A 135 -5.88 10.93 -22.02
C VAL A 135 -4.64 10.57 -22.84
N ASN A 136 -3.51 10.29 -22.20
CA ASN A 136 -2.24 10.02 -22.88
C ASN A 136 -2.00 8.54 -23.22
N GLY A 137 -2.83 7.63 -22.72
CA GLY A 137 -2.65 6.17 -22.87
C GLY A 137 -1.40 5.62 -22.16
N ARG A 138 -0.79 6.40 -21.24
CA ARG A 138 0.38 6.01 -20.43
C ARG A 138 0.51 6.92 -19.21
N PRO A 139 1.16 6.50 -18.12
CA PRO A 139 1.42 7.36 -16.96
C PRO A 139 2.19 8.63 -17.34
N HIS A 140 1.74 9.75 -16.79
CA HIS A 140 2.32 11.08 -17.03
C HIS A 140 3.08 11.62 -15.82
N HIS A 141 2.64 11.28 -14.60
CA HIS A 141 3.21 11.75 -13.33
C HIS A 141 4.20 10.74 -12.74
N ARG A 142 4.98 11.19 -11.74
CA ARG A 142 5.85 10.31 -10.95
C ARG A 142 5.02 9.67 -9.83
N GLU A 143 4.95 8.35 -9.84
CA GLU A 143 4.35 7.55 -8.76
C GLU A 143 5.45 7.09 -7.79
N PHE A 144 5.11 6.26 -6.80
CA PHE A 144 6.00 5.82 -5.73
C PHE A 144 7.32 5.21 -6.24
N SER A 145 7.20 4.19 -7.11
CA SER A 145 8.35 3.47 -7.65
C SER A 145 8.75 3.96 -9.04
N GLN A 146 7.81 4.60 -9.74
CA GLN A 146 8.00 5.00 -11.12
C GLN A 146 8.55 6.42 -11.23
N LEU A 147 9.85 6.47 -11.50
CA LEU A 147 10.54 7.69 -11.89
C LEU A 147 10.11 8.09 -13.31
N CYS A 148 10.07 9.41 -13.57
CA CYS A 148 9.55 10.00 -14.82
C CYS A 148 9.97 9.20 -16.08
N PRO A 149 9.10 9.05 -17.10
CA PRO A 149 9.41 8.29 -18.33
C PRO A 149 10.66 8.74 -19.10
N ARG A 150 11.23 9.91 -18.78
CA ARG A 150 12.50 10.40 -19.32
C ARG A 150 13.55 10.44 -18.22
N ARG A 151 14.63 9.66 -18.39
CA ARG A 151 15.90 9.93 -17.69
C ARG A 151 16.28 11.39 -17.96
N PRO A 152 16.56 12.22 -16.94
CA PRO A 152 16.97 13.60 -17.17
C PRO A 152 18.29 13.62 -17.91
N GLY A 153 18.24 13.92 -19.21
CA GLY A 153 19.39 13.92 -20.11
C GLY A 153 20.28 15.15 -19.95
N SER A 154 19.72 16.27 -19.46
CA SER A 154 20.42 17.55 -19.29
C SER A 154 20.48 18.01 -17.83
N LEU A 155 21.42 18.90 -17.50
CA LEU A 155 21.51 19.57 -16.19
C LEU A 155 20.25 20.40 -15.90
N LEU A 156 19.64 20.99 -16.94
CA LEU A 156 18.37 21.73 -16.84
C LEU A 156 17.21 20.81 -16.46
N ASP A 157 17.14 19.59 -16.97
CA ASP A 157 16.11 18.62 -16.59
C ASP A 157 16.26 18.18 -15.14
N ARG A 158 17.50 18.01 -14.67
CA ARG A 158 17.79 17.74 -13.25
C ARG A 158 17.37 18.91 -12.37
N LEU A 159 17.68 20.15 -12.76
CA LEU A 159 17.26 21.35 -12.04
C LEU A 159 15.73 21.50 -12.02
N ARG A 160 15.06 21.25 -13.15
CA ARG A 160 13.58 21.23 -13.23
C ARG A 160 12.97 20.13 -12.37
N ASN A 161 13.58 18.95 -12.30
CA ASN A 161 13.15 17.89 -11.39
C ASN A 161 13.30 18.33 -9.92
N VAL A 162 14.42 18.96 -9.54
CA VAL A 162 14.64 19.49 -8.19
C VAL A 162 13.63 20.58 -7.83
N ILE A 163 13.39 21.52 -8.73
CA ILE A 163 12.38 22.58 -8.56
C ILE A 163 10.98 21.96 -8.52
N GLY A 164 10.70 20.98 -9.36
CA GLY A 164 9.42 20.28 -9.45
C GLY A 164 9.08 19.45 -8.20
N LEU A 165 10.08 18.79 -7.62
CA LEU A 165 9.97 18.03 -6.38
C LEU A 165 9.87 18.96 -5.17
N SER A 166 10.67 20.04 -5.12
CA SER A 166 10.64 21.01 -4.02
C SER A 166 9.37 21.87 -4.02
N SER A 167 8.79 22.14 -5.19
CA SER A 167 7.48 22.80 -5.34
C SER A 167 6.29 21.85 -5.23
N GLY A 168 6.51 20.53 -5.20
CA GLY A 168 5.46 19.51 -5.22
C GLY A 168 4.70 19.39 -6.54
N THR A 169 5.07 20.15 -7.59
CA THR A 169 4.38 20.15 -8.88
C THR A 169 4.56 18.84 -9.67
N MET A 170 5.67 18.14 -9.46
CA MET A 170 5.93 16.83 -10.08
C MET A 170 5.48 15.64 -9.23
N LEU A 171 4.90 15.88 -8.06
CA LEU A 171 4.33 14.83 -7.23
C LEU A 171 2.93 14.45 -7.73
N SER A 172 2.67 13.15 -7.72
CA SER A 172 1.36 12.60 -8.04
C SER A 172 0.32 13.02 -6.99
N ASP A 173 -0.91 13.20 -7.45
CA ASP A 173 -2.10 13.34 -6.61
C ASP A 173 -2.91 12.03 -6.56
N ASN A 174 -2.31 10.90 -6.93
CA ASN A 174 -2.90 9.57 -6.80
C ASN A 174 -3.13 9.19 -5.34
N ALA A 175 -4.38 9.26 -4.87
CA ALA A 175 -4.77 9.10 -3.48
C ALA A 175 -5.14 7.64 -3.16
N ASN A 176 -4.23 6.68 -3.35
CA ASN A 176 -4.57 5.25 -3.35
C ASN A 176 -4.35 4.51 -2.02
N ILE A 177 -3.89 5.17 -0.95
CA ILE A 177 -3.52 4.49 0.31
C ILE A 177 -4.67 4.48 1.31
N SER A 178 -5.02 5.64 1.85
CA SER A 178 -5.92 5.76 2.99
C SER A 178 -7.26 6.37 2.61
N VAL A 179 -8.33 5.99 3.31
CA VAL A 179 -9.63 6.68 3.32
C VAL A 179 -10.15 6.75 4.75
N PHE A 180 -10.59 7.93 5.19
CA PHE A 180 -11.12 8.11 6.54
C PHE A 180 -12.09 9.31 6.61
N PRO A 181 -13.06 9.29 7.53
CA PRO A 181 -13.89 10.44 7.83
C PRO A 181 -13.15 11.43 8.73
N LEU A 182 -13.28 12.72 8.44
CA LEU A 182 -12.94 13.79 9.36
C LEU A 182 -14.00 13.91 10.46
N GLY A 183 -13.65 14.60 11.56
CA GLY A 183 -14.58 14.87 12.66
C GLY A 183 -15.83 15.67 12.28
N ASP A 184 -15.85 16.33 11.11
CA ASP A 184 -17.01 17.03 10.55
C ASP A 184 -17.83 16.20 9.54
N GLY A 185 -17.46 14.93 9.34
CA GLY A 185 -18.16 13.99 8.45
C GLY A 185 -17.69 13.99 7.00
N ARG A 186 -16.83 14.92 6.57
CA ARG A 186 -16.22 14.87 5.22
C ARG A 186 -15.28 13.67 5.12
N VAL A 187 -15.25 13.00 3.97
CA VAL A 187 -14.39 11.83 3.75
C VAL A 187 -13.23 12.20 2.85
N ILE A 188 -12.02 11.87 3.30
CA ILE A 188 -10.77 12.18 2.60
C ILE A 188 -10.06 10.89 2.21
N CYS A 189 -9.53 10.88 0.99
CA CYS A 189 -8.52 9.93 0.55
C CYS A 189 -7.16 10.62 0.42
N LEU A 190 -6.07 9.90 0.70
CA LEU A 190 -4.72 10.43 0.51
C LEU A 190 -3.66 9.33 0.29
N THR A 191 -2.50 9.77 -0.18
CA THR A 191 -1.20 9.08 -0.17
C THR A 191 -0.19 9.93 0.62
N GLU A 192 1.11 9.63 0.50
CA GLU A 192 2.18 10.36 1.18
C GLU A 192 2.41 11.78 0.65
N THR A 193 1.81 12.16 -0.49
CA THR A 193 1.91 13.53 -1.01
C THR A 193 0.78 14.38 -0.43
N THR A 194 1.10 15.61 0.01
CA THR A 194 0.04 16.52 0.48
C THR A 194 -0.95 16.88 -0.62
N LYS A 195 -0.49 16.88 -1.89
CA LYS A 195 -1.29 17.12 -3.10
C LYS A 195 -2.37 16.05 -3.35
N SER A 196 -2.16 14.82 -2.88
CA SER A 196 -3.12 13.72 -3.05
C SER A 196 -4.37 13.82 -2.17
N SER A 197 -4.40 14.74 -1.20
CA SER A 197 -5.55 14.88 -0.31
C SER A 197 -6.79 15.25 -1.13
N VAL A 198 -7.77 14.36 -1.21
CA VAL A 198 -8.96 14.50 -2.07
C VAL A 198 -10.23 14.18 -1.29
N LEU A 199 -11.27 14.98 -1.51
CA LEU A 199 -12.59 14.77 -0.95
C LEU A 199 -13.41 13.86 -1.85
N VAL A 200 -14.11 12.93 -1.23
CA VAL A 200 -14.97 11.96 -1.91
C VAL A 200 -16.34 11.91 -1.25
N ASP A 201 -17.36 11.66 -2.05
CA ASP A 201 -18.71 11.36 -1.55
C ASP A 201 -18.78 9.89 -1.11
N PRO A 202 -19.08 9.58 0.16
CA PRO A 202 -19.11 8.21 0.64
C PRO A 202 -20.30 7.37 0.16
N GLU A 203 -21.34 8.00 -0.42
CA GLU A 203 -22.50 7.31 -0.96
C GLU A 203 -22.32 7.03 -2.46
N THR A 204 -21.95 8.04 -3.25
CA THR A 204 -21.82 7.93 -4.71
C THR A 204 -20.42 7.54 -5.18
N LEU A 205 -19.41 7.67 -4.32
CA LEU A 205 -17.98 7.56 -4.65
C LEU A 205 -17.47 8.61 -5.64
N ASP A 206 -18.23 9.69 -5.85
CA ASP A 206 -17.78 10.82 -6.67
C ASP A 206 -16.56 11.49 -6.05
N THR A 207 -15.61 11.86 -6.90
CA THR A 207 -14.50 12.73 -6.50
C THR A 207 -15.01 14.18 -6.46
N ILE A 208 -15.26 14.69 -5.25
CA ILE A 208 -15.75 16.06 -5.04
C ILE A 208 -14.69 17.08 -5.47
N GLY A 209 -13.42 16.80 -5.16
CA GLY A 209 -12.30 17.65 -5.55
C GLY A 209 -11.16 17.62 -4.54
N LYS A 210 -10.12 18.42 -4.80
CA LYS A 210 -8.93 18.45 -3.95
C LYS A 210 -9.23 19.05 -2.57
N PHE A 211 -8.78 18.38 -1.52
CA PHE A 211 -8.77 18.92 -0.17
C PHE A 211 -7.60 19.90 -0.05
N ARG A 212 -7.90 21.20 -0.06
CA ARG A 212 -6.89 22.25 0.11
C ARG A 212 -6.80 22.67 1.57
N TYR A 213 -5.62 22.46 2.14
CA TYR A 213 -5.26 23.06 3.42
C TYR A 213 -5.20 24.58 3.28
N ALA A 214 -5.83 25.29 4.22
CA ALA A 214 -5.92 26.76 4.24
C ALA A 214 -4.67 27.44 4.82
N ASP A 215 -3.79 26.66 5.45
CA ASP A 215 -2.54 27.14 6.02
C ASP A 215 -1.44 27.34 4.95
N ARG A 216 -0.36 28.01 5.37
CA ARG A 216 0.85 28.23 4.56
C ARG A 216 1.98 27.26 4.92
N LEU A 217 1.68 26.13 5.56
CA LEU A 217 2.73 25.19 5.95
C LEU A 217 3.29 24.51 4.70
N TRP A 218 4.52 24.84 4.38
CA TRP A 218 5.26 24.17 3.32
C TRP A 218 5.63 22.75 3.76
N GLY A 219 5.38 21.75 2.92
CA GLY A 219 5.65 20.34 3.17
C GLY A 219 5.02 19.48 2.07
N PRO A 220 5.78 19.00 1.07
CA PRO A 220 5.22 18.27 -0.05
C PRO A 220 4.80 16.83 0.30
N LEU A 221 5.29 16.33 1.44
CA LEU A 221 5.05 14.99 1.95
C LEU A 221 4.33 15.04 3.30
N GLN A 222 3.59 13.98 3.60
CA GLN A 222 2.88 13.73 4.85
C GLN A 222 2.84 12.22 5.13
N SER A 223 2.58 11.83 6.39
CA SER A 223 2.23 10.45 6.71
C SER A 223 0.87 10.07 6.09
N THR A 224 0.74 8.83 5.62
CA THR A 224 -0.50 8.25 5.11
C THR A 224 -1.47 7.83 6.21
N HIS A 225 -1.01 7.77 7.46
CA HIS A 225 -1.81 7.34 8.62
C HIS A 225 -1.99 8.50 9.60
N PRO A 226 -2.77 9.52 9.24
CA PRO A 226 -3.14 10.53 10.20
C PRO A 226 -3.99 9.90 11.30
N VAL A 227 -3.80 10.38 12.53
CA VAL A 227 -4.70 10.03 13.63
C VAL A 227 -5.87 11.00 13.60
N VAL A 228 -7.06 10.48 13.30
CA VAL A 228 -8.29 11.26 13.18
C VAL A 228 -9.28 10.86 14.26
N THR A 229 -9.75 11.86 14.98
CA THR A 229 -10.77 11.74 16.02
C THR A 229 -11.95 12.64 15.67
N ARG A 230 -12.99 12.62 16.52
CA ARG A 230 -14.13 13.54 16.37
C ARG A 230 -13.74 15.01 16.48
N THR A 231 -12.63 15.33 17.13
CA THR A 231 -12.23 16.70 17.45
C THR A 231 -11.02 17.19 16.67
N GLU A 232 -10.17 16.29 16.21
CA GLU A 232 -8.91 16.65 15.59
C GLU A 232 -8.41 15.63 14.58
N PHE A 233 -7.56 16.12 13.69
CA PHE A 233 -6.71 15.38 12.77
C PHE A 233 -5.25 15.70 13.12
N LEU A 234 -4.43 14.67 13.30
CA LEU A 234 -3.00 14.77 13.57
C LEU A 234 -2.23 14.06 12.47
N THR A 235 -1.18 14.69 11.94
CA THR A 235 -0.26 14.03 11.00
C THR A 235 1.17 14.56 11.17
N LEU A 236 2.10 13.89 10.51
CA LEU A 236 3.51 14.25 10.47
C LEU A 236 3.87 14.78 9.09
N LEU A 237 4.59 15.89 9.06
CA LEU A 237 5.20 16.45 7.85
C LEU A 237 6.72 16.29 7.97
N PRO A 238 7.35 15.39 7.19
CA PRO A 238 8.80 15.32 7.15
C PRO A 238 9.38 16.63 6.60
N ASP A 239 10.51 17.03 7.15
CA ASP A 239 11.24 18.22 6.75
C ASP A 239 12.62 17.82 6.22
N LEU A 240 12.73 17.83 4.89
CA LEU A 240 13.93 17.42 4.16
C LEU A 240 15.07 18.44 4.30
N PHE A 241 14.76 19.70 4.65
CA PHE A 241 15.77 20.76 4.80
C PHE A 241 16.28 20.84 6.23
N ARG A 242 15.36 20.80 7.20
CA ARG A 242 15.67 20.75 8.63
C ARG A 242 15.36 19.35 9.12
N ARG A 243 16.36 18.48 9.10
CA ARG A 243 16.28 17.05 9.46
C ARG A 243 15.34 16.78 10.65
N GLY A 244 14.16 16.23 10.37
CA GLY A 244 13.15 16.04 11.39
C GLY A 244 11.73 15.95 10.85
N HIS A 245 10.79 15.90 11.78
CA HIS A 245 9.35 15.86 11.49
C HIS A 245 8.65 16.98 12.25
N ARG A 246 7.69 17.63 11.59
CA ARG A 246 6.73 18.52 12.24
C ARG A 246 5.45 17.76 12.51
N VAL A 247 4.99 17.80 13.75
CA VAL A 247 3.64 17.38 14.09
C VAL A 247 2.70 18.52 13.78
N VAL A 248 1.66 18.26 13.00
CA VAL A 248 0.63 19.24 12.68
C VAL A 248 -0.74 18.73 13.12
N ARG A 249 -1.55 19.66 13.63
CA ARG A 249 -2.91 19.42 14.11
C ARG A 249 -3.89 20.25 13.32
N MET A 250 -5.01 19.67 12.92
CA MET A 250 -6.14 20.35 12.32
C MET A 250 -7.39 20.08 13.17
N ALA A 251 -8.11 21.13 13.55
CA ALA A 251 -9.36 20.98 14.28
C ALA A 251 -10.47 20.46 13.34
N ALA A 252 -11.41 19.67 13.88
CA ALA A 252 -12.60 19.26 13.14
C ALA A 252 -13.36 20.50 12.62
N GLY A 253 -13.85 20.44 11.37
CA GLY A 253 -14.51 21.57 10.71
C GLY A 253 -13.57 22.62 10.10
N SER A 254 -12.27 22.57 10.41
CA SER A 254 -11.26 23.48 9.85
C SER A 254 -10.50 22.82 8.71
N ASN A 255 -9.96 23.65 7.81
CA ASN A 255 -8.94 23.25 6.83
C ASN A 255 -7.55 23.83 7.18
N GLU A 256 -7.43 24.54 8.30
CA GLU A 256 -6.18 25.16 8.74
C GLU A 256 -5.43 24.23 9.71
N ARG A 257 -4.23 23.81 9.32
CA ARG A 257 -3.33 23.06 10.21
C ARG A 257 -2.45 24.02 11.00
N LYS A 258 -2.21 23.67 12.26
CA LYS A 258 -1.26 24.35 13.16
C LYS A 258 -0.13 23.41 13.52
N VAL A 259 1.10 23.92 13.54
CA VAL A 259 2.25 23.15 14.02
C VAL A 259 2.10 22.99 15.52
N LEU A 260 2.00 21.75 15.98
CA LEU A 260 1.94 21.42 17.39
C LEU A 260 3.34 21.38 17.98
N GLY A 261 4.26 20.73 17.29
CA GLY A 261 5.62 20.50 17.76
C GLY A 261 6.55 20.06 16.65
N ARG A 262 7.83 19.94 16.98
CA ARG A 262 8.87 19.51 16.05
C ARG A 262 9.85 18.59 16.75
N VAL A 263 10.17 17.50 16.08
CA VAL A 263 11.26 16.59 16.45
C VAL A 263 12.39 16.74 15.45
N HIS A 264 13.60 16.83 15.98
CA HIS A 264 14.83 16.84 15.21
C HIS A 264 15.34 15.41 15.15
N CYS A 265 15.59 14.93 13.93
CA CYS A 265 16.18 13.62 13.76
C CYS A 265 17.59 13.61 14.37
N ARG A 266 17.93 12.54 15.08
CA ARG A 266 19.27 12.35 15.68
C ARG A 266 20.22 11.65 14.73
N GLY A 267 19.69 10.78 13.86
CA GLY A 267 20.45 10.04 12.87
C GLY A 267 20.52 10.73 11.50
N GLY A 268 21.62 10.54 10.78
CA GLY A 268 21.70 10.78 9.33
C GLY A 268 21.52 12.23 8.83
N MET A 269 21.56 12.40 7.50
CA MET A 269 21.48 13.72 6.83
C MET A 269 20.08 14.10 6.34
N THR A 270 19.20 13.13 6.12
CA THR A 270 17.78 13.29 5.73
C THR A 270 16.89 12.74 6.83
N PRO A 271 15.60 13.06 6.95
CA PRO A 271 14.73 12.38 7.92
C PRO A 271 14.54 10.89 7.56
N GLY A 272 14.33 10.06 8.58
CA GLY A 272 13.83 8.70 8.40
C GLY A 272 12.43 8.72 7.77
N TRP A 273 12.09 7.71 6.98
CA TRP A 273 10.74 7.57 6.43
C TRP A 273 9.77 7.21 7.54
N VAL A 274 8.61 7.86 7.57
CA VAL A 274 7.56 7.61 8.57
C VAL A 274 6.24 7.41 7.86
N HIS A 275 5.90 6.14 7.62
CA HIS A 275 4.64 5.76 7.00
C HIS A 275 3.47 5.99 7.96
N SER A 276 3.59 5.47 9.19
CA SER A 276 2.63 5.67 10.29
C SER A 276 3.34 6.01 11.61
N PHE A 277 2.56 6.45 12.58
CA PHE A 277 3.03 6.82 13.91
C PHE A 277 1.94 6.54 14.94
N ALA A 278 2.30 6.51 16.23
CA ALA A 278 1.37 6.21 17.31
C ALA A 278 1.12 7.42 18.21
N VAL A 279 -0.05 7.45 18.84
CA VAL A 279 -0.40 8.47 19.82
C VAL A 279 -1.01 7.81 21.05
N THR A 280 -0.84 8.44 22.20
CA THR A 280 -1.54 8.13 23.44
C THR A 280 -2.50 9.28 23.79
N GLU A 281 -3.19 9.18 24.93
CA GLU A 281 -4.00 10.28 25.45
C GLU A 281 -3.21 11.60 25.57
N LYS A 282 -1.97 11.56 26.09
CA LYS A 282 -1.15 12.76 26.37
C LYS A 282 0.04 12.94 25.44
N TYR A 283 0.46 11.92 24.69
CA TYR A 283 1.71 11.93 23.93
C TYR A 283 1.56 11.55 22.46
N ILE A 284 2.51 11.98 21.64
CA ILE A 284 2.69 11.56 20.24
C ILE A 284 4.07 10.94 20.13
N ILE A 285 4.14 9.75 19.56
CA ILE A 285 5.38 8.99 19.39
C ILE A 285 5.75 9.06 17.91
N VAL A 286 6.85 9.74 17.61
CA VAL A 286 7.39 9.89 16.26
C VAL A 286 8.57 8.92 16.10
N PRO A 287 8.41 7.85 15.31
CA PRO A 287 9.49 6.90 15.05
C PRO A 287 10.54 7.50 14.12
N GLU A 288 11.82 7.26 14.40
CA GLU A 288 12.92 7.51 13.48
C GLU A 288 13.57 6.17 13.11
N MET A 289 13.22 5.67 11.92
CA MET A 289 13.80 4.46 11.33
C MET A 289 15.05 4.78 10.50
N PRO A 290 15.95 3.79 10.32
CA PRO A 290 17.18 3.96 9.54
C PRO A 290 16.94 3.85 8.02
N LEU A 291 15.70 3.58 7.58
CA LEU A 291 15.30 3.73 6.18
C LEU A 291 15.01 5.22 5.91
N ARG A 292 15.91 5.89 5.18
CA ARG A 292 15.90 7.36 5.03
C ARG A 292 15.65 7.76 3.58
N TYR A 293 15.12 8.96 3.36
CA TYR A 293 14.98 9.49 2.00
C TYR A 293 16.36 9.67 1.34
N SER A 294 16.50 9.10 0.14
CA SER A 294 17.74 9.14 -0.64
C SER A 294 17.86 10.47 -1.40
N VAL A 295 18.82 11.31 -1.01
CA VAL A 295 19.11 12.56 -1.74
C VAL A 295 19.58 12.24 -3.16
N THR A 296 20.49 11.27 -3.30
CA THR A 296 21.07 10.88 -4.59
C THR A 296 20.04 10.23 -5.51
N GLY A 297 19.22 9.30 -4.99
CA GLY A 297 18.16 8.64 -5.75
C GLY A 297 17.13 9.63 -6.29
N VAL A 298 16.68 10.56 -5.44
CA VAL A 298 15.74 11.63 -5.82
C VAL A 298 16.35 12.57 -6.88
N LEU A 299 17.60 13.03 -6.68
CA LEU A 299 18.28 13.96 -7.60
C LEU A 299 18.60 13.32 -8.96
N LYS A 300 19.14 12.11 -8.96
CA LYS A 300 19.57 11.42 -10.19
C LYS A 300 18.40 10.76 -10.93
N SER A 301 17.26 10.57 -10.26
CA SER A 301 16.14 9.78 -10.78
C SER A 301 16.62 8.38 -11.21
N GLU A 302 17.50 7.78 -10.39
CA GLU A 302 17.94 6.40 -10.52
C GLU A 302 17.09 5.52 -9.61
N LEU A 303 16.70 4.34 -10.09
CA LEU A 303 16.06 3.32 -9.25
C LEU A 303 17.11 2.81 -8.26
N THR A 304 16.97 3.17 -6.97
CA THR A 304 17.78 2.54 -5.92
C THR A 304 17.17 1.18 -5.55
N PRO A 305 17.89 0.32 -4.83
CA PRO A 305 17.34 -0.96 -4.36
C PRO A 305 16.02 -0.80 -3.58
N TRP A 306 15.83 0.33 -2.91
CA TRP A 306 14.65 0.66 -2.10
C TRP A 306 13.91 1.89 -2.68
N TYR A 307 13.97 2.07 -4.00
CA TYR A 307 13.36 3.18 -4.75
C TYR A 307 13.88 4.58 -4.41
N ILE A 308 13.18 5.32 -3.56
CA ILE A 308 13.55 6.68 -3.14
C ILE A 308 14.23 6.69 -1.78
N PHE A 309 14.56 5.51 -1.25
CA PHE A 309 15.13 5.34 0.08
C PHE A 309 16.53 4.73 0.06
N ASP A 310 17.28 5.03 1.12
CA ASP A 310 18.54 4.41 1.48
C ASP A 310 18.40 3.76 2.87
N TRP A 311 18.91 2.54 3.02
CA TRP A 311 19.01 1.89 4.32
C TRP A 311 20.33 2.29 4.98
N VAL A 312 20.27 3.02 6.09
CA VAL A 312 21.43 3.62 6.78
C VAL A 312 21.41 3.21 8.26
N PRO A 313 21.73 1.94 8.59
CA PRO A 313 21.65 1.43 9.96
C PRO A 313 22.60 2.14 10.93
N GLU A 314 23.69 2.71 10.43
CA GLU A 314 24.65 3.51 11.20
C GLU A 314 24.03 4.82 11.73
N SER A 315 22.88 5.23 11.18
CA SER A 315 22.13 6.38 11.69
C SER A 315 21.36 6.08 12.99
N GLY A 316 21.34 4.82 13.44
CA GLY A 316 20.61 4.40 14.63
C GLY A 316 19.10 4.40 14.43
N SER A 317 18.36 4.17 15.51
CA SER A 317 16.90 4.22 15.54
C SER A 317 16.44 4.87 16.83
N TYR A 318 15.41 5.72 16.74
CA TYR A 318 14.95 6.51 17.87
C TYR A 318 13.43 6.56 17.96
N MET A 319 12.92 6.68 19.19
CA MET A 319 11.53 7.04 19.47
C MET A 319 11.50 8.42 20.09
N HIS A 320 10.90 9.38 19.38
CA HIS A 320 10.73 10.73 19.90
C HIS A 320 9.34 10.94 20.45
N VAL A 321 9.25 11.48 21.66
CA VAL A 321 7.98 11.69 22.35
C VAL A 321 7.69 13.17 22.45
N ILE A 322 6.54 13.59 21.92
CA ILE A 322 6.01 14.96 22.03
C ILE A 322 4.81 14.95 22.98
N CYS A 323 4.79 15.86 23.95
CA CYS A 323 3.63 16.11 24.78
C CYS A 323 2.56 16.87 23.97
N ARG A 324 1.35 16.30 23.87
CA ARG A 324 0.23 16.87 23.09
C ARG A 324 -0.23 18.23 23.62
N LEU A 325 -0.15 18.45 24.93
CA LEU A 325 -0.59 19.69 25.56
C LEU A 325 0.40 20.84 25.29
N THR A 326 1.70 20.57 25.42
CA THR A 326 2.73 21.62 25.38
C THR A 326 3.42 21.75 24.02
N GLY A 327 3.29 20.74 23.16
CA GLY A 327 4.00 20.67 21.88
C GLY A 327 5.51 20.41 21.99
N LYS A 328 6.02 20.23 23.22
CA LYS A 328 7.45 20.02 23.48
C LYS A 328 7.83 18.55 23.35
N THR A 329 9.00 18.30 22.80
CA THR A 329 9.66 16.99 22.87
C THR A 329 10.09 16.74 24.31
N VAL A 330 9.51 15.72 24.94
CA VAL A 330 9.76 15.36 26.35
C VAL A 330 10.76 14.22 26.49
N ALA A 331 10.88 13.36 25.46
CA ALA A 331 11.86 12.29 25.42
C ALA A 331 12.32 12.04 23.98
N SER A 332 13.51 11.49 23.84
CA SER A 332 14.05 10.99 22.58
C SER A 332 15.00 9.87 22.94
N VAL A 333 14.52 8.64 22.85
CA VAL A 333 15.24 7.46 23.31
C VAL A 333 15.77 6.68 22.11
N GLU A 334 16.98 6.15 22.23
CA GLU A 334 17.55 5.20 21.28
C GLU A 334 16.88 3.84 21.47
N VAL A 335 16.53 3.18 20.38
CA VAL A 335 15.92 1.85 20.39
C VAL A 335 16.68 0.92 19.45
N PRO A 336 16.57 -0.41 19.61
CA PRO A 336 17.08 -1.34 18.61
C PRO A 336 16.59 -1.00 17.20
N LEU A 337 17.41 -1.30 16.18
CA LEU A 337 17.03 -1.07 14.79
C LEU A 337 15.70 -1.76 14.51
N PHE A 338 14.85 -1.09 13.73
CA PHE A 338 13.55 -1.62 13.35
C PHE A 338 13.14 -1.13 11.96
N MET A 339 12.22 -1.86 11.34
CA MET A 339 11.53 -1.46 10.13
C MET A 339 10.05 -1.79 10.32
N ALA A 340 9.19 -0.77 10.25
CA ALA A 340 7.75 -0.91 10.41
C ALA A 340 7.02 0.01 9.43
N LEU A 341 5.96 -0.51 8.79
CA LEU A 341 5.04 0.32 8.02
C LEU A 341 3.91 0.81 8.93
N HIS A 342 3.32 -0.08 9.73
CA HIS A 342 2.17 0.22 10.59
C HIS A 342 2.51 0.10 12.08
N PHE A 343 2.21 1.18 12.81
CA PHE A 343 2.02 1.14 14.26
C PHE A 343 0.59 0.71 14.56
N ILE A 344 0.44 -0.27 15.45
CA ILE A 344 -0.83 -0.86 15.84
C ILE A 344 -1.56 0.08 16.79
N ASN A 345 -0.92 0.40 17.92
CA ASN A 345 -1.45 1.31 18.94
C ASN A 345 -0.33 1.78 19.88
N ALA A 346 -0.62 2.77 20.71
CA ALA A 346 0.24 3.12 21.83
C ALA A 346 -0.58 3.51 23.06
N TYR A 347 -0.02 3.34 24.25
CA TYR A 347 -0.66 3.72 25.50
C TYR A 347 0.34 4.05 26.61
N GLU A 348 -0.19 4.59 27.69
CA GLU A 348 0.57 5.06 28.84
C GLU A 348 0.55 4.01 29.94
N GLN A 349 1.71 3.43 30.28
CA GLN A 349 1.85 2.56 31.44
C GLN A 349 2.15 3.44 32.67
N ARG A 350 1.25 3.39 33.65
CA ARG A 350 1.37 4.12 34.92
C ARG A 350 2.36 3.41 35.85
N GLU A 351 3.04 4.19 36.68
CA GLU A 351 3.85 3.64 37.79
C GLU A 351 2.93 3.19 38.93
N ASP A 352 3.35 2.17 39.69
CA ASP A 352 2.56 1.57 40.79
C ASP A 352 2.25 2.55 41.94
N ASP A 353 2.96 3.69 42.04
CA ASP A 353 2.87 4.67 43.15
C ASP A 353 2.21 6.02 42.76
N GLY A 354 1.50 6.13 41.62
CA GLY A 354 0.73 7.36 41.32
C GLY A 354 0.18 7.54 39.90
N ASP A 355 -0.35 8.74 39.62
CA ASP A 355 -0.92 9.16 38.31
C ASP A 355 0.14 9.56 37.26
N ARG A 356 1.42 9.29 37.54
CA ARG A 356 2.54 9.64 36.65
C ARG A 356 2.78 8.52 35.64
N THR A 357 2.85 8.89 34.37
CA THR A 357 3.24 7.99 33.28
C THR A 357 4.76 7.80 33.31
N GLY A 358 5.21 6.59 33.66
CA GLY A 358 6.64 6.25 33.70
C GLY A 358 7.15 5.72 32.36
N VAL A 359 6.33 4.94 31.66
CA VAL A 359 6.70 4.27 30.39
C VAL A 359 5.57 4.42 29.37
N LEU A 360 5.93 4.69 28.12
CA LEU A 360 5.01 4.57 26.99
C LEU A 360 5.21 3.24 26.31
N ILE A 361 4.10 2.58 25.98
CA ILE A 361 4.07 1.38 25.17
C ILE A 361 3.66 1.76 23.76
N ALA A 362 4.41 1.31 22.76
CA ALA A 362 4.03 1.44 21.35
C ALA A 362 4.22 0.11 20.63
N ASP A 363 3.15 -0.43 20.08
CA ASP A 363 3.15 -1.71 19.38
C ASP A 363 3.13 -1.47 17.86
N CYS A 364 3.86 -2.27 17.09
CA CYS A 364 3.90 -2.17 15.63
C CYS A 364 4.07 -3.52 14.92
N CYS A 365 3.81 -3.52 13.61
CA CYS A 365 4.14 -4.59 12.69
C CYS A 365 5.60 -4.41 12.23
N GLU A 366 6.51 -5.22 12.77
CA GLU A 366 7.97 -5.03 12.64
C GLU A 366 8.62 -6.15 11.83
N TYR A 367 9.55 -5.78 10.94
CA TYR A 367 10.21 -6.66 9.97
C TYR A 367 11.65 -7.03 10.33
N TYR A 368 11.98 -7.21 11.61
CA TYR A 368 13.35 -7.53 12.09
C TYR A 368 14.45 -6.60 11.55
N ALA A 369 14.15 -5.30 11.46
CA ALA A 369 15.00 -4.30 10.84
C ALA A 369 15.40 -4.63 9.39
N ASP A 370 14.56 -5.33 8.64
CA ASP A 370 14.78 -5.66 7.24
C ASP A 370 13.89 -4.80 6.30
N PRO A 371 14.48 -3.90 5.49
CA PRO A 371 13.73 -3.13 4.49
C PRO A 371 13.27 -3.96 3.28
N SER A 372 13.55 -5.27 3.22
CA SER A 372 13.18 -6.19 2.12
C SER A 372 11.71 -6.16 1.75
N ILE A 373 10.83 -5.81 2.68
CA ILE A 373 9.40 -5.61 2.44
C ILE A 373 9.12 -4.68 1.25
N ILE A 374 9.89 -3.60 1.10
CA ILE A 374 9.73 -2.63 -0.01
C ILE A 374 10.00 -3.29 -1.37
N LYS A 375 10.92 -4.25 -1.44
CA LYS A 375 11.15 -5.03 -2.68
C LYS A 375 10.14 -6.14 -2.87
N ALA A 376 9.65 -6.74 -1.77
CA ALA A 376 8.69 -7.83 -1.80
C ALA A 376 7.36 -7.38 -2.42
N LEU A 377 6.99 -6.12 -2.20
CA LEU A 377 5.78 -5.47 -2.73
C LEU A 377 5.88 -5.04 -4.22
N ALA A 378 6.94 -5.44 -4.93
CA ALA A 378 7.05 -5.23 -6.36
C ALA A 378 6.03 -6.11 -7.14
N LEU A 379 5.24 -5.49 -8.02
CA LEU A 379 4.08 -6.12 -8.67
C LEU A 379 4.45 -7.35 -9.50
N HIS A 380 5.64 -7.37 -10.13
CA HIS A 380 6.10 -8.54 -10.89
C HIS A 380 6.29 -9.79 -10.00
N ARG A 381 6.66 -9.63 -8.71
CA ARG A 381 6.79 -10.74 -7.75
C ARG A 381 5.41 -11.25 -7.33
N LEU A 382 4.48 -10.33 -7.13
CA LEU A 382 3.09 -10.62 -6.73
C LEU A 382 2.32 -11.33 -7.86
N ARG A 383 2.52 -10.89 -9.11
CA ARG A 383 1.93 -11.48 -10.33
C ARG A 383 2.59 -12.79 -10.75
N SER A 384 3.81 -13.07 -10.28
CA SER A 384 4.47 -14.33 -10.59
C SER A 384 3.89 -15.44 -9.71
N PRO A 385 3.33 -16.51 -10.29
CA PRO A 385 2.91 -17.67 -9.51
C PRO A 385 4.15 -18.33 -8.93
N GLY A 386 4.56 -17.89 -7.75
CA GLY A 386 5.62 -18.52 -6.96
C GLY A 386 5.09 -19.82 -6.40
N ILE A 387 4.95 -20.85 -7.25
CA ILE A 387 4.55 -22.19 -6.80
C ILE A 387 5.59 -22.62 -5.75
N ASN A 388 5.17 -22.66 -4.48
CA ASN A 388 5.92 -23.12 -3.31
C ASN A 388 7.21 -22.37 -2.97
N LYS A 389 7.36 -21.08 -3.34
CA LYS A 389 8.49 -20.26 -2.86
C LYS A 389 8.02 -19.31 -1.77
N ASP A 390 8.55 -19.49 -0.57
CA ASP A 390 8.37 -18.51 0.51
C ASP A 390 9.34 -17.36 0.27
N THR A 391 8.82 -16.24 -0.25
CA THR A 391 9.62 -15.05 -0.57
C THR A 391 9.19 -13.82 0.20
N PHE A 392 8.14 -13.93 1.01
CA PHE A 392 7.62 -12.83 1.78
C PHE A 392 8.41 -12.70 3.11
N PRO A 393 8.92 -11.51 3.45
CA PRO A 393 9.69 -11.30 4.68
C PRO A 393 8.92 -11.68 5.94
N ASP A 394 9.64 -12.09 6.98
CA ASP A 394 9.04 -12.34 8.28
C ASP A 394 8.70 -11.00 8.97
N ALA A 395 7.55 -10.98 9.64
CA ALA A 395 7.11 -9.88 10.47
C ALA A 395 6.64 -10.40 11.83
N ARG A 396 6.65 -9.52 12.83
CA ARG A 396 6.18 -9.80 14.21
C ARG A 396 5.41 -8.63 14.79
N VAL A 397 4.60 -8.91 15.80
CA VAL A 397 4.09 -7.85 16.69
C VAL A 397 5.20 -7.48 17.65
N ALA A 398 5.78 -6.31 17.45
CA ALA A 398 6.84 -5.81 18.30
C ALA A 398 6.31 -4.70 19.22
N ARG A 399 6.86 -4.64 20.44
CA ARG A 399 6.50 -3.67 21.47
C ARG A 399 7.72 -2.86 21.88
N PHE A 400 7.59 -1.55 21.76
CA PHE A 400 8.52 -0.61 22.31
C PHE A 400 8.14 -0.23 23.73
N ARG A 401 9.11 -0.25 24.63
CA ARG A 401 9.00 0.33 25.98
C ARG A 401 9.85 1.59 26.01
N ILE A 402 9.19 2.75 26.10
CA ILE A 402 9.81 4.07 25.98
C ILE A 402 9.77 4.76 27.35
N PRO A 403 10.90 4.83 28.07
CA PRO A 403 10.92 5.46 29.38
C PRO A 403 10.79 6.99 29.29
N LEU A 404 10.10 7.58 30.28
CA LEU A 404 9.94 9.04 30.44
C LEU A 404 10.69 9.59 31.67
N ASP A 405 11.50 8.77 32.32
CA ASP A 405 12.27 9.09 33.53
C ASP A 405 13.64 9.76 33.23
N GLY A 406 13.97 9.94 31.94
CA GLY A 406 15.25 10.47 31.48
C GLY A 406 16.23 9.41 30.99
N THR A 407 15.89 8.13 31.09
CA THR A 407 16.66 7.03 30.50
C THR A 407 16.77 7.24 28.97
N PRO A 408 17.99 7.22 28.40
CA PRO A 408 18.19 7.56 26.99
C PRO A 408 17.93 6.40 26.03
N VAL A 409 17.61 5.20 26.55
CA VAL A 409 17.45 3.96 25.77
C VAL A 409 16.08 3.36 26.07
N GLY A 410 15.37 2.96 25.01
CA GLY A 410 14.15 2.18 25.08
C GLY A 410 14.37 0.74 24.64
N GLU A 411 13.40 -0.12 24.94
CA GLU A 411 13.46 -1.55 24.65
C GLU A 411 12.56 -1.90 23.47
N LEU A 412 12.89 -2.99 22.76
CA LEU A 412 12.07 -3.58 21.71
C LEU A 412 11.95 -5.08 21.96
N GLU A 413 10.73 -5.56 22.15
CA GLU A 413 10.44 -6.98 22.39
C GLU A 413 9.43 -7.54 21.40
N THR A 414 9.43 -8.86 21.22
CA THR A 414 8.38 -9.59 20.52
C THR A 414 7.24 -9.89 21.51
N VAL A 415 6.02 -9.44 21.25
CA VAL A 415 4.90 -9.58 22.20
C VAL A 415 4.34 -11.01 22.23
N VAL A 416 4.18 -11.58 21.04
CA VAL A 416 3.58 -12.90 20.80
C VAL A 416 4.48 -13.70 19.87
N ASP A 417 4.52 -15.03 20.04
CA ASP A 417 5.29 -15.92 19.18
C ASP A 417 4.92 -15.69 17.70
N PRO A 418 5.87 -15.30 16.83
CA PRO A 418 5.59 -15.06 15.41
C PRO A 418 4.94 -16.26 14.71
N ASP A 419 5.18 -17.48 15.16
CA ASP A 419 4.64 -18.68 14.54
C ASP A 419 3.12 -18.80 14.70
N VAL A 420 2.50 -18.21 15.74
CA VAL A 420 1.03 -18.32 15.90
C VAL A 420 0.24 -17.52 14.88
N HIS A 421 0.85 -16.49 14.27
CA HIS A 421 0.29 -15.71 13.16
C HIS A 421 1.04 -15.97 11.83
N GLY A 422 1.84 -17.04 11.77
CA GLY A 422 2.54 -17.50 10.58
C GLY A 422 3.69 -16.62 10.10
N ARG A 423 4.30 -15.85 11.02
CA ARG A 423 5.39 -14.89 10.77
C ARG A 423 5.03 -13.83 9.74
N GLY A 424 3.75 -13.50 9.61
CA GLY A 424 3.24 -12.38 8.84
C GLY A 424 2.23 -11.63 9.69
N VAL A 425 2.38 -10.31 9.81
CA VAL A 425 1.43 -9.44 10.50
C VAL A 425 1.57 -8.04 9.93
N GLU A 426 0.51 -7.52 9.32
CA GLU A 426 0.50 -6.18 8.71
C GLU A 426 -0.95 -5.71 8.50
N LEU A 427 -1.15 -4.46 8.10
CA LEU A 427 -2.48 -3.89 7.81
C LEU A 427 -3.44 -4.16 8.97
N CYS A 428 -3.02 -3.72 10.15
CA CYS A 428 -3.70 -4.00 11.40
C CYS A 428 -4.84 -3.03 11.67
N SER A 429 -5.88 -3.52 12.32
CA SER A 429 -6.91 -2.72 12.98
C SER A 429 -7.12 -3.19 14.42
N ILE A 430 -7.67 -2.28 15.22
CA ILE A 430 -8.10 -2.51 16.60
C ILE A 430 -9.51 -1.94 16.76
N ASN A 431 -10.14 -2.17 17.92
CA ASN A 431 -11.33 -1.41 18.28
C ASN A 431 -10.98 0.09 18.43
N PRO A 432 -11.57 1.00 17.61
CA PRO A 432 -11.23 2.42 17.66
C PRO A 432 -11.46 3.10 19.02
N ALA A 433 -12.31 2.53 19.90
CA ALA A 433 -12.53 3.04 21.26
C ALA A 433 -11.28 2.93 22.17
N TYR A 434 -10.35 2.05 21.79
CA TYR A 434 -9.10 1.74 22.50
C TYR A 434 -7.87 2.40 21.86
N GLN A 435 -8.04 3.21 20.83
CA GLN A 435 -6.95 3.98 20.25
C GLN A 435 -6.33 4.93 21.29
N GLY A 436 -5.02 4.83 21.49
CA GLY A 436 -4.30 5.62 22.49
C GLY A 436 -4.40 5.11 23.92
N LYS A 437 -5.01 3.93 24.13
CA LYS A 437 -5.29 3.30 25.43
C LYS A 437 -4.80 1.86 25.47
N GLU A 438 -4.65 1.33 26.67
CA GLU A 438 -4.36 -0.09 26.87
C GLU A 438 -5.46 -0.94 26.24
N TYR A 439 -5.05 -2.02 25.56
CA TYR A 439 -5.89 -2.79 24.64
C TYR A 439 -5.35 -4.22 24.56
N ARG A 440 -6.18 -5.15 24.09
CA ARG A 440 -5.89 -6.59 24.09
C ARG A 440 -5.91 -7.23 22.71
N TYR A 441 -6.78 -6.78 21.80
CA TYR A 441 -7.04 -7.47 20.55
C TYR A 441 -6.53 -6.70 19.33
N VAL A 442 -5.87 -7.43 18.43
CA VAL A 442 -5.41 -6.93 17.13
C VAL A 442 -5.97 -7.80 16.03
N TYR A 443 -6.47 -7.20 14.97
CA TYR A 443 -6.85 -7.87 13.74
C TYR A 443 -5.88 -7.45 12.65
N ALA A 444 -5.30 -8.39 11.91
CA ALA A 444 -4.28 -8.08 10.90
C ALA A 444 -4.32 -9.04 9.72
N CYS A 445 -3.73 -8.64 8.61
CA CYS A 445 -3.35 -9.57 7.55
C CYS A 445 -2.22 -10.47 8.06
N GLY A 446 -2.40 -11.78 7.95
CA GLY A 446 -1.44 -12.80 8.33
C GLY A 446 -0.81 -13.50 7.12
N ALA A 447 0.01 -14.51 7.40
CA ALA A 447 0.60 -15.37 6.38
C ALA A 447 0.41 -16.85 6.70
N GLN A 448 -0.15 -17.61 5.76
CA GLN A 448 -0.02 -19.06 5.69
C GLN A 448 1.14 -19.36 4.74
N ARG A 449 2.29 -19.71 5.30
CA ARG A 449 3.53 -20.00 4.56
C ARG A 449 3.51 -21.40 3.92
N PRO A 450 4.18 -21.61 2.76
CA PRO A 450 4.95 -20.62 1.99
C PRO A 450 4.06 -19.61 1.25
N CYS A 451 4.47 -18.34 1.18
CA CYS A 451 3.73 -17.29 0.47
C CYS A 451 4.65 -16.23 -0.15
N ASN A 452 4.11 -15.44 -1.08
CA ASN A 452 4.76 -14.26 -1.66
C ASN A 452 4.07 -12.94 -1.25
N PHE A 453 2.96 -13.03 -0.50
CA PHE A 453 2.17 -11.92 0.01
C PHE A 453 1.23 -12.44 1.12
N PHE A 454 0.63 -11.54 1.90
CA PHE A 454 -0.38 -11.88 2.89
C PHE A 454 -1.56 -12.63 2.26
N ASN A 455 -1.96 -13.75 2.86
CA ASN A 455 -2.99 -14.64 2.33
C ASN A 455 -3.91 -15.21 3.42
N SER A 456 -3.80 -14.73 4.65
CA SER A 456 -4.68 -15.08 5.77
C SER A 456 -5.08 -13.81 6.54
N LEU A 457 -6.07 -13.95 7.42
CA LEU A 457 -6.42 -12.96 8.42
C LEU A 457 -6.12 -13.55 9.80
N THR A 458 -5.69 -12.72 10.73
CA THR A 458 -5.37 -13.14 12.10
C THR A 458 -6.02 -12.22 13.11
N LYS A 459 -6.54 -12.81 14.19
CA LYS A 459 -6.89 -12.14 15.43
C LYS A 459 -5.86 -12.54 16.49
N ILE A 460 -5.20 -11.57 17.10
CA ILE A 460 -4.16 -11.76 18.11
C ILE A 460 -4.69 -11.26 19.46
N ASP A 461 -4.56 -12.08 20.49
CA ASP A 461 -4.78 -11.71 21.89
C ASP A 461 -3.42 -11.42 22.55
N LEU A 462 -3.12 -10.15 22.77
CA LEU A 462 -1.82 -9.69 23.29
C LEU A 462 -1.58 -10.09 24.75
N VAL A 463 -2.64 -10.38 25.51
CA VAL A 463 -2.56 -10.79 26.92
C VAL A 463 -2.31 -12.28 27.02
N LYS A 464 -3.11 -13.09 26.30
CA LYS A 464 -2.94 -14.55 26.27
C LYS A 464 -1.78 -15.00 25.39
N LYS A 465 -1.30 -14.15 24.49
CA LYS A 465 -0.27 -14.43 23.48
C LYS A 465 -0.68 -15.58 22.55
N GLU A 466 -1.95 -15.57 22.15
CA GLU A 466 -2.56 -16.55 21.25
C GLU A 466 -3.10 -15.85 20.00
N ALA A 467 -3.24 -16.61 18.91
CA ALA A 467 -3.83 -16.11 17.68
C ALA A 467 -4.85 -17.09 17.09
N LYS A 468 -5.88 -16.55 16.42
CA LYS A 468 -6.83 -17.29 15.60
C LYS A 468 -6.67 -16.85 14.16
N ASN A 469 -6.61 -17.79 13.22
CA ASN A 469 -6.33 -17.49 11.82
C ASN A 469 -7.47 -17.97 10.92
N TRP A 470 -7.85 -17.13 9.96
CA TRP A 470 -8.71 -17.48 8.84
C TRP A 470 -7.86 -17.60 7.58
N TYR A 471 -8.03 -18.67 6.82
CA TYR A 471 -7.28 -18.93 5.59
C TYR A 471 -8.16 -19.67 4.59
N GLU A 472 -8.12 -19.23 3.33
CA GLU A 472 -8.71 -19.92 2.20
C GLU A 472 -7.69 -20.02 1.05
N ALA A 473 -7.51 -21.20 0.48
CA ALA A 473 -6.53 -21.43 -0.57
C ALA A 473 -6.83 -20.59 -1.83
N GLY A 474 -5.81 -19.94 -2.38
CA GLY A 474 -5.97 -19.10 -3.58
C GLY A 474 -6.68 -17.76 -3.33
N SER A 475 -6.79 -17.34 -2.07
CA SER A 475 -7.36 -16.07 -1.66
C SER A 475 -6.29 -15.08 -1.16
N VAL A 476 -6.54 -13.79 -1.34
CA VAL A 476 -5.76 -12.70 -0.78
C VAL A 476 -6.73 -11.72 -0.12
N PRO A 477 -6.80 -11.69 1.22
CA PRO A 477 -7.63 -10.74 1.95
C PRO A 477 -6.94 -9.38 2.08
N SER A 478 -7.74 -8.31 2.06
CA SER A 478 -7.31 -6.94 2.42
C SER A 478 -7.38 -6.71 3.92
N GLU A 479 -7.03 -5.51 4.38
CA GLU A 479 -7.08 -5.10 5.80
C GLU A 479 -8.38 -5.59 6.49
N PRO A 480 -8.28 -6.41 7.55
CA PRO A 480 -9.42 -6.74 8.39
C PRO A 480 -9.84 -5.51 9.18
N PHE A 481 -11.00 -4.95 8.87
CA PHE A 481 -11.53 -3.75 9.52
C PHE A 481 -12.54 -4.10 10.61
N PHE A 482 -12.23 -3.75 11.86
CA PHE A 482 -13.14 -3.96 12.99
C PHE A 482 -14.30 -2.94 13.02
N VAL A 483 -15.53 -3.44 13.18
CA VAL A 483 -16.74 -2.65 13.39
C VAL A 483 -17.39 -3.08 14.72
N ALA A 484 -17.37 -2.17 15.69
CA ALA A 484 -17.97 -2.40 17.00
C ALA A 484 -19.49 -2.57 16.91
N ARG A 485 -20.04 -3.51 17.71
CA ARG A 485 -21.48 -3.56 17.96
C ARG A 485 -21.92 -2.31 18.73
N PRO A 486 -22.95 -1.58 18.30
CA PRO A 486 -23.50 -0.48 19.08
C PRO A 486 -23.94 -0.95 20.47
N GLY A 487 -23.36 -0.35 21.51
CA GLY A 487 -23.63 -0.71 22.91
C GLY A 487 -22.88 -1.95 23.42
N GLY A 488 -21.99 -2.54 22.63
CA GLY A 488 -21.09 -3.61 23.08
C GLY A 488 -20.16 -3.13 24.19
N THR A 489 -19.86 -4.01 25.14
CA THR A 489 -19.00 -3.71 26.30
C THR A 489 -17.61 -4.35 26.21
N ASP A 490 -17.50 -5.47 25.51
CA ASP A 490 -16.23 -6.16 25.34
C ASP A 490 -15.44 -5.55 24.18
N GLU A 491 -14.11 -5.54 24.30
CA GLU A 491 -13.22 -4.92 23.32
C GLU A 491 -13.38 -5.52 21.92
N ASP A 492 -13.67 -6.82 21.83
CA ASP A 492 -13.87 -7.59 20.60
C ASP A 492 -15.35 -7.89 20.28
N ASP A 493 -16.32 -7.20 20.90
CA ASP A 493 -17.74 -7.32 20.53
C ASP A 493 -18.05 -6.52 19.26
N GLY A 494 -18.05 -7.23 18.13
CA GLY A 494 -18.29 -6.64 16.83
C GLY A 494 -18.13 -7.63 15.69
N VAL A 495 -17.91 -7.08 14.50
CA VAL A 495 -17.56 -7.86 13.30
C VAL A 495 -16.26 -7.35 12.69
N VAL A 496 -15.55 -8.23 12.01
CA VAL A 496 -14.39 -7.88 11.19
C VAL A 496 -14.76 -8.06 9.73
N ILE A 497 -14.52 -7.03 8.92
CA ILE A 497 -14.83 -7.01 7.48
C ILE A 497 -13.52 -7.00 6.71
N SER A 498 -13.36 -7.88 5.73
CA SER A 498 -12.23 -7.85 4.80
C SER A 498 -12.71 -8.17 3.38
N ILE A 499 -12.24 -7.43 2.38
CA ILE A 499 -12.46 -7.79 0.97
C ILE A 499 -11.41 -8.81 0.56
N VAL A 500 -11.88 -9.96 0.06
CA VAL A 500 -11.07 -11.08 -0.38
C VAL A 500 -11.08 -11.15 -1.89
N SER A 501 -9.89 -11.06 -2.47
CA SER A 501 -9.64 -11.29 -3.89
C SER A 501 -9.26 -12.75 -4.11
N THR A 502 -9.89 -13.44 -5.06
CA THR A 502 -9.61 -14.85 -5.33
C THR A 502 -9.17 -15.07 -6.78
N THR A 503 -8.78 -16.31 -7.05
CA THR A 503 -8.61 -16.82 -8.41
C THR A 503 -9.95 -16.89 -9.15
N GLN A 504 -9.92 -17.10 -10.47
CA GLN A 504 -11.13 -17.25 -11.31
C GLN A 504 -12.00 -15.99 -11.44
N ASP A 505 -11.44 -14.82 -11.11
CA ASP A 505 -12.16 -13.54 -11.17
C ASP A 505 -13.40 -13.52 -10.25
N GLU A 506 -13.26 -14.12 -9.08
CA GLU A 506 -14.24 -13.98 -8.01
C GLU A 506 -13.69 -13.03 -6.92
N GLY A 507 -14.61 -12.51 -6.12
CA GLY A 507 -14.31 -11.64 -4.99
C GLY A 507 -15.52 -11.48 -4.08
N TYR A 508 -15.27 -11.40 -2.79
CA TYR A 508 -16.32 -11.24 -1.78
C TYR A 508 -15.80 -10.43 -0.61
N ALA A 509 -16.70 -9.82 0.15
CA ALA A 509 -16.37 -9.35 1.50
C ALA A 509 -16.69 -10.45 2.51
N LEU A 510 -15.67 -10.84 3.26
CA LEU A 510 -15.76 -11.75 4.37
C LEU A 510 -16.17 -10.97 5.62
N LEU A 511 -17.15 -11.51 6.35
CA LEU A 511 -17.49 -11.04 7.69
C LEU A 511 -17.18 -12.15 8.68
N LEU A 512 -16.36 -11.81 9.66
CA LEU A 512 -16.03 -12.66 10.80
C LEU A 512 -16.67 -12.08 12.07
N ASP A 513 -17.17 -12.94 12.94
CA ASP A 513 -17.48 -12.54 14.31
C ASP A 513 -16.17 -12.18 15.03
N ALA A 514 -16.08 -10.98 15.59
CA ALA A 514 -14.80 -10.45 16.05
C ALA A 514 -14.28 -11.16 17.32
N ALA A 515 -15.14 -11.81 18.10
CA ALA A 515 -14.80 -12.54 19.32
C ALA A 515 -14.30 -13.98 19.04
N SER A 516 -15.13 -14.76 18.36
CA SER A 516 -14.84 -16.14 17.95
C SER A 516 -13.83 -16.21 16.80
N PHE A 517 -13.79 -15.20 15.94
CA PHE A 517 -13.08 -15.16 14.66
C PHE A 517 -13.57 -16.19 13.63
N GLU A 518 -14.82 -16.64 13.78
CA GLU A 518 -15.50 -17.54 12.85
C GLU A 518 -16.26 -16.76 11.77
N GLU A 519 -16.39 -17.37 10.60
CA GLU A 519 -17.11 -16.79 9.46
C GLU A 519 -18.62 -16.76 9.71
N ILE A 520 -19.22 -15.58 9.56
CA ILE A 520 -20.66 -15.38 9.74
C ILE A 520 -21.38 -15.09 8.42
N ALA A 521 -20.69 -14.46 7.45
CA ALA A 521 -21.26 -14.16 6.15
C ALA A 521 -20.20 -13.90 5.07
N ARG A 522 -20.58 -14.13 3.81
CA ARG A 522 -19.88 -13.65 2.61
C ARG A 522 -20.82 -12.76 1.80
N VAL A 523 -20.32 -11.62 1.37
CA VAL A 523 -21.04 -10.69 0.50
C VAL A 523 -20.34 -10.68 -0.86
N ARG A 524 -20.93 -11.32 -1.86
CA ARG A 524 -20.29 -11.58 -3.16
C ARG A 524 -20.38 -10.38 -4.09
N PHE A 525 -19.24 -10.01 -4.67
CA PHE A 525 -19.17 -9.07 -5.79
C PHE A 525 -19.45 -9.79 -7.11
N PRO A 526 -19.91 -9.07 -8.16
CA PRO A 526 -20.16 -9.67 -9.48
C PRO A 526 -18.90 -10.15 -10.22
N TYR A 527 -17.72 -9.76 -9.73
CA TYR A 527 -16.41 -10.11 -10.27
C TYR A 527 -15.32 -9.82 -9.24
N GLY A 528 -14.13 -10.34 -9.49
CA GLY A 528 -12.96 -10.11 -8.65
C GLY A 528 -12.57 -8.65 -8.58
N LEU A 529 -12.26 -8.19 -7.36
CA LEU A 529 -11.78 -6.85 -7.12
C LEU A 529 -10.25 -6.84 -6.93
N PRO A 530 -9.56 -5.77 -7.36
CA PRO A 530 -8.15 -5.59 -7.07
C PRO A 530 -7.90 -5.44 -5.57
N TYR A 531 -6.66 -5.70 -5.18
CA TYR A 531 -6.20 -5.52 -3.81
C TYR A 531 -6.38 -4.08 -3.34
N GLY A 532 -6.72 -3.87 -2.07
CA GLY A 532 -6.77 -2.54 -1.47
C GLY A 532 -6.07 -2.49 -0.14
N PHE A 533 -5.73 -1.28 0.29
CA PHE A 533 -4.99 -1.02 1.51
C PHE A 533 -5.96 -0.76 2.66
N HIS A 534 -6.26 0.51 2.95
CA HIS A 534 -6.98 0.88 4.16
C HIS A 534 -8.44 1.21 3.92
N GLY A 535 -9.26 0.92 4.91
CA GLY A 535 -10.67 1.25 4.93
C GLY A 535 -11.11 2.11 6.10
N CYS A 536 -12.37 2.53 6.04
CA CYS A 536 -13.06 3.16 7.15
C CYS A 536 -14.53 2.74 7.22
N TRP A 537 -15.12 2.95 8.39
CA TRP A 537 -16.54 2.72 8.64
C TRP A 537 -17.28 4.02 8.89
N ILE A 538 -18.40 4.19 8.19
CA ILE A 538 -19.30 5.33 8.34
C ILE A 538 -20.63 4.80 8.88
N PRO A 539 -20.93 4.96 10.18
CA PRO A 539 -22.17 4.48 10.75
C PRO A 539 -23.36 5.27 10.22
N LYS A 540 -24.48 4.58 9.94
CA LYS A 540 -25.76 5.25 9.68
C LYS A 540 -26.58 5.22 10.96
N LYS A 541 -27.15 6.37 11.33
CA LYS A 541 -28.10 6.43 12.45
C LYS A 541 -29.25 5.46 12.14
N ILE A 542 -29.52 4.56 13.08
CA ILE A 542 -30.62 3.60 13.03
C ILE A 542 -31.93 4.34 13.27
#